data_AF-A0A0P6WX71-F1
#
_entry.id   AF-A0A0P6WX71-F1
#
_cell.length_a   1.000
_cell.length_b   1.000
_cell.length_c   1.000
_cell.angle_alpha   90.00
_cell.angle_beta   90.00
_cell.angle_gamma   90.00
#
_symmetry.space_group_name_H-M   'P 1'
#
loop_
_entity.id
_entity.type
_entity.pdbx_description
1 polymer ?
#
loop_
_entity_poly.entity_id
_entity_poly.type
_entity_poly.pdbx_seq_one_letter_code
_entity_poly.pdbx_strand_id
1 'polypeptide(L)' 'MADKIEKVKQPNAFQRWYRETTGELRKVSWPTRQEAWRLTKIVVAVMVAMSVLLGILDFVFSSLITLILA' A
#
# COMPACT_ATOMS: atom_id res chain seq x y z
N MET A 1 28.12 50.22 20.72
CA MET A 1 27.52 48.88 20.84
C MET A 1 27.29 48.39 19.42
N ALA A 2 28.10 47.44 18.94
CA ALA A 2 28.00 46.95 17.57
C ALA A 2 26.83 45.97 17.49
N ASP A 3 25.78 46.37 16.76
CA ASP A 3 24.61 45.55 16.52
C ASP A 3 24.98 44.43 15.55
N LYS A 4 25.13 43.21 16.08
CA LYS A 4 25.37 42.01 15.26
C LYS A 4 24.04 41.66 14.59
N ILE A 5 23.86 42.11 13.35
CA ILE A 5 22.78 41.65 12.49
C ILE A 5 22.98 40.16 12.24
N GLU A 6 22.18 39.34 12.91
CA GLU A 6 22.17 37.89 12.80
C GLU A 6 21.70 37.52 11.39
N LYS A 7 22.63 37.06 10.55
CA LYS A 7 22.33 36.63 9.18
C LYS A 7 21.49 35.35 9.25
N VAL A 8 20.18 35.51 9.13
CA VAL A 8 19.22 34.40 8.98
C VAL A 8 19.64 33.56 7.77
N LYS A 9 20.19 32.37 8.04
CA LYS A 9 20.54 31.39 7.02
C LYS A 9 19.27 30.98 6.28
N GLN A 10 19.21 31.31 4.99
CA GLN A 10 18.16 30.83 4.09
C GLN A 10 18.17 29.29 4.10
N PRO A 11 17.01 28.62 4.27
CA PRO A 11 16.96 27.17 4.28
C PRO A 11 17.31 26.62 2.89
N ASN A 12 18.15 25.57 2.86
CA ASN A 12 18.51 24.87 1.62
C ASN A 12 17.26 24.30 0.94
N ALA A 13 17.21 24.26 -0.40
CA ALA A 13 16.05 23.79 -1.16
C ALA A 13 15.55 22.39 -0.74
N PHE A 14 16.47 21.48 -0.39
CA PHE A 14 16.16 20.17 0.16
C PHE A 14 15.45 20.21 1.51
N GLN A 15 15.83 21.14 2.38
CA GLN A 15 15.24 21.32 3.71
C GLN A 15 13.82 21.88 3.61
N ARG A 16 13.58 22.73 2.61
CA ARG A 16 12.24 23.21 2.25
C ARG A 16 11.38 22.08 1.69
N TRP A 17 11.88 21.32 0.73
CA TRP A 17 11.18 20.16 0.15
C TRP A 17 10.81 19.11 1.21
N TYR A 18 11.75 18.73 2.09
CA TYR A 18 11.48 17.78 3.18
C TYR A 18 10.40 18.27 4.13
N ARG A 19 10.40 19.58 4.45
CA ARG A 19 9.38 20.20 5.31
C ARG A 19 8.01 20.26 4.63
N GLU A 20 7.96 20.49 3.33
CA GLU A 20 6.72 20.48 2.54
C GLU A 20 6.14 19.04 2.46
N THR A 21 6.96 18.05 2.10
CA THR A 21 6.58 16.63 2.03
C THR A 21 6.10 16.07 3.37
N THR A 22 6.78 16.37 4.48
CA THR A 22 6.34 15.93 5.82
C THR A 22 5.02 16.58 6.25
N GLY A 23 4.75 17.81 5.81
CA GLY A 23 3.47 18.50 6.02
C GLY A 23 2.32 17.84 5.27
N GLU A 24 2.56 17.35 4.04
CA GLU A 24 1.56 16.65 3.23
C GLU A 24 1.36 15.19 3.65
N LEU A 25 2.41 14.49 4.06
CA LEU A 25 2.32 13.14 4.62
C LEU A 25 1.44 13.08 5.87
N ARG A 26 1.38 14.17 6.66
CA ARG A 26 0.45 14.28 7.80
C ARG A 26 -1.02 14.37 7.40
N LYS A 27 -1.33 14.73 6.16
CA LYS A 27 -2.71 14.72 5.62
C LYS A 27 -3.16 13.31 5.22
N VAL A 28 -2.22 12.36 5.10
CA VAL A 28 -2.54 10.97 4.79
C VAL A 28 -3.17 10.32 6.01
N SER A 29 -4.45 9.96 5.88
CA SER A 29 -5.16 9.17 6.88
C SER A 29 -4.65 7.72 6.84
N TRP A 30 -3.60 7.45 7.59
CA TRP A 30 -3.15 6.08 7.80
C TRP A 30 -4.21 5.31 8.59
N PRO A 31 -4.60 4.11 8.12
CA PRO A 31 -5.60 3.31 8.82
C PRO A 31 -5.09 2.94 10.21
N THR A 32 -6.00 2.88 11.17
CA THR A 32 -5.68 2.38 12.50
C THR A 32 -5.28 0.90 12.43
N ARG A 33 -4.49 0.42 13.40
CA ARG A 33 -4.05 -0.99 13.42
C ARG A 33 -5.21 -1.98 13.33
N GLN A 34 -6.36 -1.63 13.90
CA GLN A 34 -7.57 -2.45 13.85
C GLN A 34 -8.21 -2.48 12.45
N GLU A 35 -8.26 -1.33 11.77
CA GLU A 35 -8.78 -1.23 10.40
C GLU A 35 -7.89 -1.98 9.42
N ALA A 36 -6.57 -1.83 9.53
CA ALA A 36 -5.61 -2.57 8.73
C ALA A 36 -5.84 -4.09 8.86
N TRP A 37 -5.96 -4.59 10.09
CA TRP A 37 -6.26 -6.01 10.34
C TRP A 37 -7.60 -6.46 9.77
N ARG A 38 -8.65 -5.64 9.87
CA ARG A 38 -9.96 -5.96 9.31
C ARG A 38 -9.89 -6.07 7.79
N LEU A 39 -9.26 -5.10 7.14
CA LEU A 39 -9.08 -5.08 5.68
C LEU A 39 -8.23 -6.28 5.21
N THR A 40 -7.12 -6.58 5.89
CA THR A 40 -6.30 -7.75 5.57
C THR A 40 -7.09 -9.05 5.65
N LYS A 41 -7.91 -9.25 6.70
CA LYS A 41 -8.75 -10.45 6.83
C LYS A 41 -9.73 -10.60 5.67
N ILE A 42 -10.37 -9.51 5.26
CA ILE A 42 -11.30 -9.51 4.12
C ILE A 42 -10.56 -9.91 2.84
N VAL A 43 -9.40 -9.29 2.57
CA VAL A 43 -8.59 -9.59 1.38
C VAL A 43 -8.15 -11.05 1.37
N VAL A 44 -7.67 -11.59 2.50
CA VAL A 44 -7.30 -13.01 2.61
C VAL A 44 -8.50 -13.92 2.34
N ALA A 45 -9.67 -13.61 2.89
CA ALA A 45 -10.87 -14.40 2.66
C ALA A 45 -11.26 -14.44 1.18
N VAL A 46 -11.23 -13.29 0.50
CA VAL A 46 -11.55 -13.19 -0.94
C VAL A 46 -10.51 -13.93 -1.79
N MET A 47 -9.22 -13.81 -1.46
CA MET A 47 -8.15 -14.53 -2.17
C MET A 47 -8.31 -16.04 -2.05
N VAL A 48 -8.61 -16.55 -0.85
CA VAL A 48 -8.85 -17.98 -0.64
C VAL A 48 -10.09 -18.44 -1.42
N ALA A 49 -11.17 -17.67 -1.39
CA ALA A 49 -12.38 -17.98 -2.14
C ALA A 49 -12.14 -18.05 -3.66
N MET A 50 -11.44 -17.07 -4.23
CA MET A 50 -11.07 -17.10 -5.65
C MET A 50 -10.12 -18.24 -5.99
N SER A 51 -9.12 -18.51 -5.15
CA SER A 51 -8.18 -19.61 -5.36
C SER A 51 -8.88 -20.97 -5.39
N VAL A 52 -9.84 -21.21 -4.49
CA VAL A 52 -10.64 -22.43 -4.49
C VAL A 52 -11.51 -22.51 -5.74
N LEU A 53 -12.19 -21.42 -6.11
CA LEU A 53 -13.04 -21.37 -7.29
C LEU A 53 -12.25 -21.69 -8.56
N LEU A 54 -11.12 -21.01 -8.77
CA LEU A 54 -10.26 -21.25 -9.92
C LEU A 54 -9.66 -22.65 -9.89
N GLY A 55 -9.18 -23.13 -8.74
CA GLY A 55 -8.63 -24.48 -8.63
C GLY A 55 -9.63 -25.59 -8.96
N ILE A 56 -10.89 -25.43 -8.55
CA ILE A 56 -11.98 -26.36 -8.94
C ILE A 56 -12.21 -26.29 -10.45
N LEU A 57 -12.26 -25.08 -11.01
CA LEU A 57 -12.49 -24.87 -12.43
C LEU A 57 -11.36 -25.49 -13.28
N ASP A 58 -10.10 -25.29 -12.89
CA ASP A 58 -8.93 -25.88 -13.52
C ASP A 58 -8.95 -27.42 -13.43
N PHE A 59 -9.38 -27.98 -12.30
CA PHE A 59 -9.53 -29.43 -12.15
C PHE A 59 -10.61 -30.02 -13.08
N VAL A 60 -11.75 -29.35 -13.19
CA VAL A 60 -12.83 -29.75 -14.09
C VAL A 60 -12.37 -29.67 -15.55
N PHE A 61 -11.75 -28.56 -15.96
CA PHE A 61 -11.27 -28.39 -17.31
C PHE A 61 -10.15 -29.37 -17.67
N SER A 62 -9.18 -29.58 -16.78
CA SER A 62 -8.11 -30.56 -17.03
C SER A 62 -8.67 -31.98 -17.19
N SER A 63 -9.66 -32.36 -16.38
CA SER A 63 -10.33 -33.66 -16.50
C SER A 63 -11.10 -33.80 -17.82
N LEU A 64 -11.84 -32.75 -18.23
CA LEU A 64 -12.56 -32.74 -19.51
C LEU A 64 -11.61 -32.81 -20.71
N ILE A 65 -10.54 -32.03 -20.70
CA ILE A 65 -9.52 -32.04 -21.75
C ILE A 65 -8.86 -33.41 -21.83
N THR A 66 -8.52 -34.02 -20.70
CA THR A 66 -7.94 -35.37 -20.65
C THR A 66 -8.90 -36.41 -21.21
N LEU A 67 -10.20 -36.31 -20.92
CA LEU A 67 -11.22 -37.21 -21.47
C LEU A 67 -11.38 -37.06 -22.98
N ILE A 68 -11.19 -35.87 -23.53
CA ILE A 68 -11.30 -35.59 -24.97
C ILE A 68 -10.05 -36.05 -25.73
N LEU A 69 -8.87 -35.94 -25.11
CA LEU A 69 -7.58 -36.33 -25.71
C LEU A 69 -7.26 -37.83 -25.56
N ALA A 70 -7.84 -38.50 -24.57
CA ALA A 70 -7.75 -39.95 -24.37
C ALA A 70 -8.71 -40.71 -25.31
#